data_AF-A0A1M5X6V5-F1
#
_entry.id   AF-A0A1M5X6V5-F1
#
_cell.length_a   1.000
_cell.length_b   1.000
_cell.length_c   1.000
_cell.angle_alpha   90.00
_cell.angle_beta   90.00
_cell.angle_gamma   90.00
#
_symmetry.space_group_name_H-M   'P 1'
#
loop_
_entity.id
_entity.type
_entity.pdbx_description
1 polymer ?
#
loop_
_entity_poly.entity_id
_entity_poly.type
_entity_poly.pdbx_seq_one_letter_code
_entity_poly.pdbx_strand_id
1 'polypeptide(L)'
;MKKNLSSISIIKRLVKRDIKMSFIPFIFKMIPFYFVYILYNVLFIFSQRGYEIIDVKNTVFNIYKGCEYITNLVNQNLNSGFQFPIFWLLINAYILYVVGDYISNDMKCNGKYVLIRVGKIQYIYISKVIWASIAIIIYYGSLLAITCVLANLNYSGVYKIMSEHYNKIGSIELIAQVFILFSMTSIAVSAIFTALSFKIKSLYAFLVSIVLYATSVFVESKFFIGQHSIILRHVPFEYTHNFTILDSVVFTVITWSCFFIIGYKIIIKTDIF
;
A
#
# COMPACT_ATOMS: atom_id res chain seq x y z
N MET A 1 -30.99 27.45 15.46
CA MET A 1 -30.14 28.00 14.38
C MET A 1 -29.11 26.97 13.94
N LYS A 2 -29.31 26.28 12.81
CA LYS A 2 -28.24 25.48 12.18
C LYS A 2 -27.21 26.48 11.63
N LYS A 3 -26.00 26.53 12.21
CA LYS A 3 -24.86 27.20 11.55
C LYS A 3 -24.72 26.58 10.16
N ASN A 4 -24.86 27.38 9.10
CA ASN A 4 -24.55 26.97 7.73
C ASN A 4 -23.03 26.72 7.66
N LEU A 5 -22.65 25.51 8.04
CA LEU A 5 -21.29 25.02 7.95
C LEU A 5 -20.94 24.84 6.48
N SER A 6 -19.83 25.44 6.05
CA SER A 6 -19.30 25.21 4.71
C SER A 6 -19.01 23.71 4.50
N SER A 7 -19.14 23.23 3.26
CA SER A 7 -18.90 21.81 2.91
C SER A 7 -17.54 21.30 3.43
N ILE A 8 -16.51 22.14 3.34
CA ILE A 8 -15.15 21.85 3.85
C ILE A 8 -15.16 21.60 5.36
N SER A 9 -15.89 22.41 6.13
CA SER A 9 -15.94 22.27 7.58
C SER A 9 -16.67 20.97 8.02
N ILE A 10 -17.65 20.52 7.24
CA ILE A 10 -18.35 19.25 7.45
C ILE A 10 -17.38 18.08 7.21
N ILE A 11 -16.69 18.07 6.07
CA ILE A 11 -15.72 17.03 5.72
C ILE A 11 -14.60 16.96 6.78
N LYS A 12 -14.05 18.09 7.21
CA LYS A 12 -13.01 18.13 8.26
C LYS A 12 -13.49 17.49 9.58
N ARG A 13 -14.75 17.73 9.97
CA ARG A 13 -15.34 17.11 11.16
C ARG A 13 -15.53 15.61 10.99
N LEU A 14 -15.92 15.15 9.80
CA LEU A 14 -16.06 13.73 9.48
C LEU A 14 -14.72 13.01 9.52
N VAL A 15 -13.68 13.58 8.90
CA VAL A 15 -12.33 13.00 8.93
C VAL A 15 -11.82 12.94 10.37
N LYS A 16 -12.03 13.99 11.17
CA LYS A 16 -11.66 13.99 12.60
C LYS A 16 -12.42 12.93 13.39
N ARG A 17 -13.72 12.72 13.11
CA ARG A 17 -14.51 11.63 13.70
C ARG A 17 -13.91 10.29 13.31
N ASP A 18 -13.63 10.11 12.02
CA ASP A 18 -13.15 8.85 11.48
C ASP A 18 -11.82 8.45 12.11
N ILE A 19 -10.85 9.38 12.17
CA ILE A 19 -9.56 9.18 12.85
C ILE A 19 -9.78 8.79 14.31
N LYS A 20 -10.62 9.51 15.06
CA LYS A 20 -10.85 9.22 16.47
C LYS A 20 -11.48 7.84 16.69
N MET A 21 -12.46 7.47 15.88
CA MET A 21 -13.16 6.18 16.01
C MET A 21 -12.30 5.02 15.53
N SER A 22 -11.45 5.25 14.53
CA SER A 22 -10.63 4.19 13.95
C SER A 22 -9.35 3.94 14.72
N PHE A 23 -8.79 4.91 15.44
CA PHE A 23 -7.41 4.86 15.94
C PHE A 23 -7.11 3.62 16.79
N ILE A 24 -7.93 3.36 17.82
CA ILE A 24 -7.73 2.22 18.71
C ILE A 24 -7.93 0.89 17.95
N PRO A 25 -9.07 0.66 17.25
CA PRO A 25 -9.24 -0.55 16.45
C PRO A 25 -8.15 -0.76 15.38
N PHE A 26 -7.66 0.33 14.78
CA PHE A 26 -6.60 0.30 13.78
C PHE A 26 -5.29 -0.22 14.39
N ILE A 27 -4.86 0.34 15.53
CA ILE A 27 -3.65 -0.12 16.23
C ILE A 27 -3.78 -1.58 16.64
N PHE A 28 -4.89 -1.97 17.28
CA PHE A 28 -5.09 -3.36 17.72
C PHE A 28 -5.06 -4.35 16.55
N LYS A 29 -5.61 -3.98 15.40
CA LYS A 29 -5.49 -4.80 14.19
C LYS A 29 -4.08 -4.82 13.64
N MET A 30 -3.29 -3.76 13.79
CA MET A 30 -1.91 -3.76 13.30
C MET A 30 -0.96 -4.63 14.13
N ILE A 31 -1.19 -4.78 15.45
CA ILE A 31 -0.33 -5.55 16.36
C ILE A 31 0.07 -6.94 15.83
N PRO A 32 -0.86 -7.85 15.46
CA PRO A 32 -0.48 -9.19 15.01
C PRO A 32 0.37 -9.14 13.74
N PHE A 33 0.07 -8.23 12.82
CA PHE A 33 0.85 -8.06 11.62
C PHE A 33 2.24 -7.49 11.90
N TYR A 34 2.35 -6.47 12.76
CA TYR A 34 3.65 -5.93 13.17
C TYR A 34 4.51 -6.97 13.87
N PHE A 35 3.91 -7.85 14.66
CA PHE A 35 4.64 -8.97 15.25
C PHE A 35 5.25 -9.89 14.17
N VAL A 36 4.43 -10.35 13.21
CA VAL A 36 4.91 -11.19 12.09
C VAL A 36 5.94 -10.44 11.23
N TYR A 37 5.73 -9.15 11.01
CA TYR A 37 6.61 -8.29 10.22
C TYR A 37 7.98 -8.10 10.88
N ILE A 38 8.02 -7.83 12.19
CA ILE A 38 9.25 -7.73 12.98
C ILE A 38 9.98 -9.07 12.99
N LEU A 39 9.26 -10.17 13.24
CA LEU A 39 9.84 -11.52 13.19
C LEU A 39 10.49 -11.80 11.83
N TYR A 40 9.80 -11.49 10.73
CA TYR A 40 10.32 -11.65 9.38
C TYR A 40 11.59 -10.82 9.15
N ASN A 41 11.60 -9.53 9.53
CA ASN A 41 12.77 -8.67 9.42
C ASN A 41 13.96 -9.22 10.20
N VAL A 42 13.72 -9.66 11.44
CA VAL A 42 14.76 -10.22 12.31
C VAL A 42 15.33 -11.50 11.70
N LEU A 43 14.47 -12.45 11.30
CA LEU A 43 14.90 -13.69 10.65
C LEU A 43 15.68 -13.44 9.36
N PHE A 44 15.23 -12.47 8.55
CA PHE A 44 15.93 -12.06 7.33
C PHE A 44 17.32 -11.50 7.63
N ILE A 45 17.44 -10.58 8.61
CA ILE A 45 18.73 -10.03 9.01
C ILE A 45 19.67 -11.15 9.51
N PHE A 46 19.14 -12.09 10.30
CA PHE A 46 19.93 -13.24 10.77
C PHE A 46 20.36 -14.18 9.64
N SER A 47 19.50 -14.44 8.64
CA SER A 47 19.86 -15.30 7.51
C SER A 47 20.94 -14.69 6.63
N GLN A 48 21.07 -13.36 6.60
CA GLN A 48 22.10 -12.65 5.86
C GLN A 48 23.45 -12.56 6.60
N ARG A 49 23.49 -12.86 7.90
CA ARG A 49 24.73 -12.78 8.69
C ARG A 49 25.78 -13.71 8.10
N GLY A 50 26.89 -13.11 7.66
CA GLY A 50 28.02 -13.84 7.09
C GLY A 50 27.99 -14.03 5.58
N TYR A 51 26.95 -13.54 4.89
CA TYR A 51 26.82 -13.58 3.43
C TYR A 51 26.83 -12.18 2.82
N GLU A 52 25.94 -11.30 3.29
CA GLU A 52 25.76 -9.95 2.76
C GLU A 52 26.07 -8.86 3.79
N ILE A 53 26.21 -7.63 3.29
CA ILE A 53 26.31 -6.42 4.11
C ILE A 53 24.97 -6.20 4.80
N ILE A 54 25.01 -6.04 6.13
CA ILE A 54 23.83 -5.68 6.91
C ILE A 54 23.89 -4.19 7.17
N ASP A 55 23.20 -3.44 6.31
CA ASP A 55 22.95 -2.01 6.47
C ASP A 55 21.48 -1.70 6.15
N VAL A 56 21.08 -0.43 6.39
CA VAL A 56 19.71 0.03 6.13
C VAL A 56 19.36 -0.15 4.65
N LYS A 57 20.27 0.19 3.74
CA LYS A 57 20.00 0.15 2.30
C LYS A 57 19.72 -1.27 1.81
N ASN A 58 20.60 -2.22 2.13
CA ASN A 58 20.46 -3.60 1.68
C ASN A 58 19.25 -4.28 2.35
N THR A 59 18.98 -3.98 3.62
CA THR A 59 17.82 -4.54 4.33
C THR A 59 16.51 -4.00 3.75
N VAL A 60 16.39 -2.69 3.56
CA VAL A 60 15.20 -2.08 2.93
C VAL A 60 15.04 -2.61 1.50
N PHE A 61 16.12 -2.65 0.71
CA PHE A 61 16.05 -3.17 -0.64
C PHE A 61 15.53 -4.60 -0.65
N ASN A 62 16.17 -5.52 0.07
CA ASN A 62 15.82 -6.93 0.01
C ASN A 62 14.42 -7.26 0.53
N ILE A 63 13.91 -6.51 1.51
CA ILE A 63 12.57 -6.73 2.05
C ILE A 63 11.48 -6.23 1.10
N TYR A 64 11.73 -5.13 0.39
CA TYR A 64 10.72 -4.45 -0.43
C TYR A 64 10.91 -4.64 -1.95
N LYS A 65 12.00 -5.28 -2.40
CA LYS A 65 12.38 -5.40 -3.83
C LYS A 65 11.29 -5.99 -4.73
N GLY A 66 10.48 -6.90 -4.17
CA GLY A 66 9.47 -7.64 -4.93
C GLY A 66 10.09 -8.73 -5.79
N CYS A 67 9.73 -8.79 -7.08
CA CYS A 67 10.23 -9.79 -8.02
C CYS A 67 10.58 -9.18 -9.37
N GLU A 68 11.41 -9.87 -10.14
CA GLU A 68 11.76 -9.49 -11.50
C GLU A 68 10.63 -9.84 -12.50
N TYR A 69 10.84 -9.49 -13.77
CA TYR A 69 10.01 -9.97 -14.87
C TYR A 69 10.30 -11.46 -15.13
N ILE A 70 9.26 -12.23 -15.47
CA ILE A 70 9.40 -13.67 -15.71
C ILE A 70 10.21 -13.89 -16.97
N THR A 71 10.04 -13.04 -17.98
CA THR A 71 10.80 -13.06 -19.23
C THR A 71 12.31 -12.91 -18.99
N ASN A 72 12.72 -12.03 -18.06
CA ASN A 72 14.13 -11.84 -17.72
C ASN A 72 14.75 -13.11 -17.13
N LEU A 73 14.02 -13.82 -16.25
CA LEU A 73 14.49 -15.06 -15.64
C LEU A 73 14.68 -16.17 -16.67
N VAL A 74 13.75 -16.27 -17.63
CA VAL A 74 13.84 -17.24 -18.74
C VAL A 74 15.04 -16.92 -19.64
N ASN A 75 15.22 -15.64 -19.99
CA ASN A 75 16.29 -15.22 -20.90
C ASN A 75 17.70 -15.33 -20.31
N GLN A 76 17.83 -15.24 -18.98
CA GLN A 76 19.13 -15.31 -18.30
C GLN A 76 19.59 -16.75 -17.97
N ASN A 77 18.83 -17.79 -18.35
CA ASN A 77 19.14 -19.20 -18.01
C ASN A 77 19.47 -19.41 -16.53
N LEU A 78 18.87 -18.61 -15.65
CA LEU A 78 19.09 -18.75 -14.22
C LEU A 78 18.34 -20.01 -13.75
N ASN A 79 19.09 -21.00 -13.26
CA ASN A 79 18.54 -22.17 -12.58
C ASN A 79 17.73 -21.83 -11.31
N SER A 80 17.72 -20.55 -10.90
CA SER A 80 16.83 -20.06 -9.85
C SER A 80 15.44 -19.86 -10.42
N GLY A 81 14.53 -20.80 -10.15
CA GLY A 81 13.13 -20.70 -10.53
C GLY A 81 12.47 -19.41 -10.00
N PHE A 82 11.41 -18.98 -10.68
CA PHE A 82 10.62 -17.81 -10.30
C PHE A 82 10.12 -17.92 -8.86
N GLN A 83 10.45 -16.91 -8.04
CA GLN A 83 9.97 -16.80 -6.66
C GLN A 83 8.83 -15.78 -6.58
N PHE A 84 7.64 -16.27 -6.26
CA PHE A 84 6.49 -15.39 -6.05
C PHE A 84 6.72 -14.51 -4.81
N PRO A 85 6.53 -13.18 -4.89
CA PRO A 85 6.85 -12.27 -3.79
C PRO A 85 5.72 -12.25 -2.75
N ILE A 86 5.59 -13.34 -1.98
CA ILE A 86 4.51 -13.55 -1.00
C ILE A 86 4.47 -12.42 0.03
N PHE A 87 5.63 -11.99 0.54
CA PHE A 87 5.70 -10.95 1.57
C PHE A 87 5.27 -9.58 1.06
N TRP A 88 5.62 -9.24 -0.19
CA TRP A 88 5.13 -8.03 -0.86
C TRP A 88 3.59 -8.05 -0.98
N LEU A 89 3.02 -9.18 -1.39
CA LEU A 89 1.56 -9.31 -1.50
C LEU A 89 0.91 -9.18 -0.11
N LEU A 90 1.49 -9.81 0.91
CA LEU A 90 1.01 -9.77 2.29
C LEU A 90 0.97 -8.34 2.84
N ILE A 91 2.04 -7.56 2.65
CA ILE A 91 2.09 -6.13 3.06
C ILE A 91 0.94 -5.35 2.40
N ASN A 92 0.79 -5.47 1.07
CA ASN A 92 -0.20 -4.71 0.33
C ASN A 92 -1.64 -5.17 0.62
N ALA A 93 -1.86 -6.47 0.82
CA ALA A 93 -3.17 -7.01 1.17
C ALA A 93 -3.59 -6.64 2.60
N TYR A 94 -2.66 -6.60 3.55
CA TYR A 94 -2.99 -6.35 4.95
C TYR A 94 -3.56 -4.96 5.19
N ILE A 95 -2.95 -3.93 4.60
CA ILE A 95 -3.46 -2.56 4.73
C ILE A 95 -4.86 -2.40 4.12
N LEU A 96 -5.12 -3.06 2.99
CA LEU A 96 -6.45 -3.07 2.38
C LEU A 96 -7.49 -3.76 3.28
N TYR A 97 -7.11 -4.84 3.95
CA TYR A 97 -7.98 -5.50 4.93
C TYR A 97 -8.34 -4.55 6.08
N VAL A 98 -7.35 -3.89 6.69
CA VAL A 98 -7.59 -2.97 7.82
C VAL A 98 -8.45 -1.77 7.42
N VAL A 99 -8.14 -1.16 6.27
CA VAL A 99 -8.91 -0.03 5.72
C VAL A 99 -10.33 -0.48 5.38
N GLY A 100 -10.47 -1.61 4.71
CA GLY A 100 -11.76 -2.11 4.24
C GLY A 100 -12.67 -2.56 5.37
N ASP A 101 -12.12 -3.22 6.38
CA ASP A 101 -12.88 -3.61 7.57
C ASP A 101 -13.42 -2.38 8.29
N TYR A 102 -12.60 -1.34 8.53
CA TYR A 102 -13.07 -0.11 9.16
C TYR A 102 -14.21 0.55 8.38
N ILE A 103 -14.05 0.70 7.07
CA ILE A 103 -15.06 1.34 6.22
C ILE A 103 -16.37 0.55 6.27
N SER A 104 -16.28 -0.78 6.16
CA SER A 104 -17.46 -1.64 6.19
C SER A 104 -18.17 -1.63 7.54
N ASN A 105 -17.43 -1.66 8.65
CA ASN A 105 -17.98 -1.66 9.99
C ASN A 105 -18.61 -0.31 10.35
N ASP A 106 -17.97 0.81 9.97
CA ASP A 106 -18.56 2.12 10.24
C ASP A 106 -19.84 2.36 9.43
N MET A 107 -19.88 1.92 8.16
CA MET A 107 -21.09 2.01 7.34
C MET A 107 -22.24 1.16 7.90
N LYS A 108 -21.96 -0.03 8.46
CA LYS A 108 -22.97 -0.91 9.07
C LYS A 108 -23.48 -0.38 10.41
N CYS A 109 -22.57 0.00 11.32
CA CYS A 109 -22.95 0.35 12.69
C CYS A 109 -23.40 1.80 12.84
N ASN A 110 -22.69 2.73 12.18
CA ASN A 110 -22.89 4.17 12.38
C ASN A 110 -23.41 4.89 11.14
N GLY A 111 -23.39 4.26 9.96
CA GLY A 111 -23.67 4.89 8.67
C GLY A 111 -24.99 5.65 8.64
N LYS A 112 -26.08 5.04 9.13
CA LYS A 112 -27.42 5.67 9.18
C LYS A 112 -27.43 6.92 10.06
N TYR A 113 -26.88 6.84 11.27
CA TYR A 113 -26.82 7.97 12.21
C TYR A 113 -25.97 9.13 11.67
N VAL A 114 -24.84 8.81 11.03
CA VAL A 114 -23.97 9.82 10.41
C VAL A 114 -24.68 10.46 9.21
N LEU A 115 -25.36 9.67 8.38
CA LEU A 115 -26.09 10.16 7.21
C LEU A 115 -27.20 11.14 7.60
N ILE A 116 -28.00 10.83 8.63
CA ILE A 116 -29.06 11.72 9.12
C ILE A 116 -28.50 13.08 9.57
N ARG A 117 -27.32 13.09 10.20
CA ARG A 117 -26.68 14.32 10.70
C ARG A 117 -26.01 15.14 9.60
N VAL A 118 -25.41 14.47 8.62
CA VAL A 118 -24.65 15.10 7.52
C VAL A 118 -25.57 15.51 6.37
N GLY A 119 -26.66 14.78 6.16
CA GLY A 119 -27.65 15.00 5.10
C GLY A 119 -27.20 14.56 3.69
N LYS A 120 -25.88 14.36 3.47
CA LYS A 120 -25.33 13.96 2.16
C LYS A 120 -24.32 12.83 2.30
N ILE A 121 -24.61 11.72 1.62
CA ILE A 121 -23.75 10.53 1.61
C ILE A 121 -22.39 10.77 0.93
N GLN A 122 -22.33 11.66 -0.05
CA GLN A 122 -21.10 12.07 -0.74
C GLN A 122 -20.00 12.53 0.22
N TYR A 123 -20.35 13.26 1.28
CA TYR A 123 -19.37 13.75 2.25
C TYR A 123 -18.81 12.61 3.13
N ILE A 124 -19.61 11.57 3.37
CA ILE A 124 -19.14 10.36 4.06
C ILE A 124 -18.10 9.65 3.19
N TYR A 125 -18.38 9.48 1.89
CA TYR A 125 -17.43 8.88 0.95
C TYR A 125 -16.09 9.61 0.91
N ILE A 126 -16.13 10.93 0.71
CA ILE A 126 -14.91 11.76 0.65
C ILE A 126 -14.11 11.62 1.96
N SER A 127 -14.79 11.62 3.10
CA SER A 127 -14.14 11.38 4.40
C SER A 127 -13.44 10.02 4.46
N LYS A 128 -14.08 8.95 3.95
CA LYS A 128 -13.49 7.60 3.93
C LYS A 128 -12.27 7.49 3.03
N VAL A 129 -12.28 8.12 1.85
CA VAL A 129 -11.12 8.13 0.95
C VAL A 129 -9.94 8.88 1.58
N ILE A 130 -10.20 10.05 2.18
CA ILE A 130 -9.16 10.83 2.87
C ILE A 130 -8.60 10.04 4.05
N TRP A 131 -9.48 9.46 4.87
CA TRP A 131 -9.07 8.63 6.01
C TRP A 131 -8.23 7.42 5.57
N ALA A 132 -8.66 6.70 4.53
CA ALA A 132 -7.91 5.56 3.99
C ALA A 132 -6.51 5.98 3.55
N SER A 133 -6.40 7.12 2.87
CA SER A 133 -5.11 7.66 2.41
C SER A 133 -4.18 7.96 3.59
N ILE A 134 -4.69 8.60 4.65
CA ILE A 134 -3.91 8.88 5.87
C ILE A 134 -3.46 7.57 6.55
N ALA A 135 -4.36 6.59 6.67
CA ALA A 135 -4.06 5.29 7.28
C ALA A 135 -2.95 4.54 6.52
N ILE A 136 -2.98 4.58 5.19
CA ILE A 136 -1.98 3.96 4.32
C ILE A 136 -0.61 4.64 4.48
N ILE A 137 -0.57 5.98 4.52
CA ILE A 137 0.66 6.75 4.73
C ILE A 137 1.31 6.38 6.08
N ILE A 138 0.51 6.35 7.16
CA ILE A 138 0.99 5.99 8.50
C ILE A 138 1.50 4.54 8.51
N TYR A 139 0.79 3.63 7.87
CA TYR A 139 1.17 2.22 7.80
C TYR A 139 2.55 2.02 7.15
N TYR A 140 2.75 2.50 5.93
CA TYR A 140 4.05 2.33 5.25
C TYR A 140 5.17 3.09 5.93
N GLY A 141 4.90 4.29 6.45
CA GLY A 141 5.87 5.05 7.24
C GLY A 141 6.34 4.26 8.47
N SER A 142 5.41 3.61 9.18
CA SER A 142 5.74 2.81 10.35
C SER A 142 6.50 1.52 10.00
N LEU A 143 6.16 0.83 8.92
CA LEU A 143 6.90 -0.35 8.47
C LEU A 143 8.34 -0.01 8.10
N LEU A 144 8.52 1.07 7.32
CA LEU A 144 9.86 1.54 6.96
C LEU A 144 10.66 1.94 8.19
N ALA A 145 10.07 2.66 9.14
CA ALA A 145 10.72 3.00 10.39
C ALA A 145 11.19 1.74 11.15
N ILE A 146 10.35 0.71 11.24
CA ILE A 146 10.71 -0.57 11.86
C ILE A 146 11.91 -1.20 11.14
N THR A 147 11.89 -1.29 9.81
CA THR A 147 13.02 -1.87 9.06
C THR A 147 14.32 -1.10 9.25
N CYS A 148 14.27 0.23 9.22
CA CYS A 148 15.44 1.09 9.39
C CYS A 148 16.02 0.95 10.80
N VAL A 149 15.17 0.91 11.83
CA VAL A 149 15.61 0.72 13.22
C VAL A 149 16.25 -0.66 13.39
N LEU A 150 15.61 -1.74 12.91
CA LEU A 150 16.14 -3.09 13.03
C LEU A 150 17.46 -3.28 12.27
N ALA A 151 17.57 -2.69 11.07
CA ALA A 151 18.79 -2.72 10.28
C ALA A 151 19.95 -1.97 10.97
N ASN A 152 19.68 -0.78 11.52
CA ASN A 152 20.69 -0.01 12.26
C ASN A 152 21.15 -0.72 13.54
N LEU A 153 20.25 -1.36 14.27
CA LEU A 153 20.60 -2.11 15.49
C LEU A 153 21.48 -3.34 15.21
N ASN A 154 21.42 -3.89 13.99
CA ASN A 154 22.16 -5.07 13.57
C ASN A 154 23.26 -4.75 12.55
N TYR A 155 23.65 -3.48 12.44
CA TYR A 155 24.63 -3.04 11.47
C TYR A 155 25.92 -3.86 11.59
N SER A 156 26.35 -4.45 10.47
CA SER A 156 27.63 -5.14 10.41
C SER A 156 28.38 -4.77 9.13
N GLY A 157 29.53 -4.11 9.30
CA GLY A 157 30.39 -3.63 8.22
C GLY A 157 31.31 -4.70 7.62
N VAL A 158 31.04 -5.98 7.85
CA VAL A 158 31.88 -7.08 7.33
C VAL A 158 31.41 -7.42 5.92
N TYR A 159 31.99 -6.75 4.93
CA TYR A 159 31.73 -6.97 3.51
C TYR A 159 32.21 -8.36 3.09
N LYS A 160 31.29 -9.31 2.88
CA LYS A 160 31.61 -10.58 2.21
C LYS A 160 31.13 -10.62 0.78
N ILE A 161 29.90 -10.16 0.51
CA ILE A 161 29.33 -10.05 -0.84
C ILE A 161 28.46 -8.78 -0.90
N MET A 162 28.69 -7.96 -1.93
CA MET A 162 27.87 -6.78 -2.21
C MET A 162 26.86 -7.14 -3.30
N SER A 163 25.57 -6.89 -3.06
CA SER A 163 24.54 -7.16 -4.07
C SER A 163 24.79 -6.30 -5.31
N GLU A 164 24.53 -6.85 -6.50
CA GLU A 164 24.74 -6.17 -7.79
C GLU A 164 23.98 -4.82 -7.88
N HIS A 165 22.91 -4.70 -7.10
CA HIS A 165 22.05 -3.53 -7.05
C HIS A 165 22.43 -2.51 -5.96
N TYR A 166 23.36 -2.85 -5.07
CA TYR A 166 23.72 -2.01 -3.93
C TYR A 166 24.21 -0.63 -4.35
N ASN A 167 24.99 -0.53 -5.42
CA ASN A 167 25.57 0.73 -5.90
C ASN A 167 24.67 1.51 -6.86
N LYS A 168 23.53 0.94 -7.28
CA LYS A 168 22.65 1.58 -8.27
C LYS A 168 21.86 2.75 -7.70
N ILE A 169 21.68 2.82 -6.38
CA ILE A 169 20.84 3.82 -5.72
C ILE A 169 21.38 4.23 -4.35
N GLY A 170 21.15 5.49 -3.97
CA GLY A 170 21.46 5.99 -2.63
C GLY A 170 20.45 5.48 -1.57
N SER A 171 20.87 5.40 -0.31
CA SER A 171 20.01 4.88 0.78
C SER A 171 18.75 5.72 0.99
N ILE A 172 18.88 7.06 1.00
CA ILE A 172 17.73 7.97 1.18
C ILE A 172 16.79 7.92 -0.02
N GLU A 173 17.35 7.81 -1.22
CA GLU A 173 16.58 7.73 -2.46
C GLU A 173 15.78 6.43 -2.50
N LEU A 174 16.39 5.29 -2.15
CA LEU A 174 15.71 4.01 -2.03
C LEU A 174 14.54 4.09 -1.03
N ILE A 175 14.77 4.62 0.18
CA ILE A 175 13.72 4.74 1.22
C ILE A 175 12.56 5.60 0.70
N ALA A 176 12.86 6.73 0.06
CA ALA A 176 11.85 7.61 -0.52
C ALA A 176 11.07 6.91 -1.64
N GLN A 177 11.75 6.21 -2.53
CA GLN A 177 11.12 5.45 -3.61
C GLN A 177 10.20 4.35 -3.08
N VAL A 178 10.68 3.54 -2.11
CA VAL A 178 9.85 2.49 -1.48
C VAL A 178 8.60 3.12 -0.88
N PHE A 179 8.76 4.21 -0.12
CA PHE A 179 7.64 4.89 0.52
C PHE A 179 6.62 5.41 -0.50
N ILE A 180 7.09 6.13 -1.52
CA ILE A 180 6.22 6.74 -2.54
C ILE A 180 5.49 5.64 -3.33
N LEU A 181 6.22 4.65 -3.85
CA LEU A 181 5.65 3.61 -4.69
C LEU A 181 4.59 2.80 -3.93
N PHE A 182 4.92 2.25 -2.76
CA PHE A 182 3.97 1.44 -1.99
C PHE A 182 2.77 2.24 -1.48
N SER A 183 2.97 3.47 -1.02
CA SER A 183 1.86 4.29 -0.52
C SER A 183 0.91 4.70 -1.64
N MET A 184 1.43 5.17 -2.77
CA MET A 184 0.62 5.63 -3.89
C MET A 184 -0.16 4.49 -4.55
N THR A 185 0.46 3.31 -4.72
CA THR A 185 -0.26 2.15 -5.25
C THR A 185 -1.40 1.73 -4.34
N SER A 186 -1.15 1.63 -3.04
CA SER A 186 -2.19 1.21 -2.10
C SER A 186 -3.28 2.26 -1.94
N ILE A 187 -2.96 3.56 -2.04
CA ILE A 187 -3.96 4.63 -2.08
C ILE A 187 -4.85 4.46 -3.32
N ALA A 188 -4.28 4.23 -4.50
CA ALA A 188 -5.05 3.99 -5.72
C ALA A 188 -5.93 2.73 -5.62
N VAL A 189 -5.38 1.61 -5.14
CA VAL A 189 -6.14 0.37 -4.95
C VAL A 189 -7.21 0.52 -3.87
N SER A 190 -6.97 1.33 -2.83
CA SER A 190 -7.99 1.65 -1.83
C SER A 190 -9.16 2.44 -2.42
N ALA A 191 -8.91 3.32 -3.42
CA ALA A 191 -9.98 4.01 -4.14
C ALA A 191 -10.83 3.02 -4.95
N ILE A 192 -10.21 2.04 -5.61
CA ILE A 192 -10.92 0.93 -6.30
C ILE A 192 -11.77 0.15 -5.30
N PHE A 193 -11.14 -0.30 -4.21
CA PHE A 193 -11.80 -1.07 -3.15
C PHE A 193 -13.01 -0.31 -2.58
N THR A 194 -12.82 0.96 -2.23
CA THR A 194 -13.89 1.76 -1.64
C THR A 194 -15.04 1.97 -2.62
N ALA A 195 -14.75 2.31 -3.88
CA ALA A 195 -15.78 2.46 -4.91
C ALA A 195 -16.61 1.17 -5.10
N LEU A 196 -15.95 0.00 -5.11
CA LEU A 196 -16.63 -1.30 -5.22
C LEU A 196 -17.44 -1.64 -3.97
N SER A 197 -16.92 -1.36 -2.77
CA SER A 197 -17.53 -1.72 -1.49
C SER A 197 -18.93 -1.12 -1.25
N PHE A 198 -19.31 -0.08 -1.99
CA PHE A 198 -20.66 0.48 -1.95
C PHE A 198 -21.69 -0.31 -2.77
N LYS A 199 -21.25 -1.11 -3.77
CA LYS A 199 -22.14 -1.94 -4.58
C LYS A 199 -22.14 -3.41 -4.18
N ILE A 200 -20.98 -3.94 -3.81
CA ILE A 200 -20.79 -5.35 -3.47
C ILE A 200 -20.34 -5.50 -2.03
N LYS A 201 -20.51 -6.69 -1.44
CA LYS A 201 -20.01 -6.97 -0.10
C LYS A 201 -18.50 -6.68 -0.03
N SER A 202 -18.05 -6.07 1.06
CA SER A 202 -16.64 -5.68 1.28
C SER A 202 -15.65 -6.83 1.07
N LEU A 203 -16.04 -8.07 1.42
CA LEU A 203 -15.25 -9.27 1.18
C LEU A 203 -14.92 -9.46 -0.31
N TYR A 204 -15.89 -9.29 -1.20
CA TYR A 204 -15.68 -9.44 -2.64
C TYR A 204 -14.83 -8.31 -3.21
N ALA A 205 -15.04 -7.07 -2.75
CA ALA A 205 -14.19 -5.94 -3.12
C ALA A 205 -12.73 -6.18 -2.70
N PHE A 206 -12.51 -6.77 -1.52
CA PHE A 206 -11.18 -7.13 -1.03
C PHE A 206 -10.51 -8.20 -1.89
N LEU A 207 -11.25 -9.27 -2.24
CA LEU A 207 -10.74 -10.32 -3.12
C LEU A 207 -10.35 -9.78 -4.50
N VAL A 208 -11.17 -8.90 -5.08
CA VAL A 208 -10.84 -8.22 -6.36
C VAL A 208 -9.55 -7.44 -6.24
N SER A 209 -9.36 -6.67 -5.15
CA SER A 209 -8.10 -5.93 -4.93
C SER A 209 -6.88 -6.83 -4.80
N ILE A 210 -6.99 -7.99 -4.13
CA ILE A 210 -5.89 -8.96 -4.04
C ILE A 210 -5.58 -9.55 -5.42
N VAL A 211 -6.61 -9.91 -6.20
CA VAL A 211 -6.43 -10.46 -7.55
C VAL A 211 -5.73 -9.43 -8.46
N LEU A 212 -6.04 -8.14 -8.34
CA LEU A 212 -5.34 -7.07 -9.07
C LEU A 212 -3.83 -7.03 -8.72
N TYR A 213 -3.47 -7.21 -7.45
CA TYR A 213 -2.07 -7.32 -7.06
C TYR A 213 -1.43 -8.62 -7.58
N ALA A 214 -2.08 -9.77 -7.39
CA ALA A 214 -1.53 -11.06 -7.81
C ALA A 214 -1.33 -11.15 -9.33
N THR A 215 -2.29 -10.66 -10.12
CA THR A 215 -2.19 -10.65 -11.59
C THR A 215 -1.06 -9.76 -12.08
N SER A 216 -0.78 -8.64 -11.40
CA SER A 216 0.33 -7.74 -11.76
C SER A 216 1.71 -8.39 -11.68
N VAL A 217 1.86 -9.45 -10.88
CA VAL A 217 3.09 -10.23 -10.78
C VAL A 217 3.36 -10.99 -12.08
N PHE A 218 2.32 -11.54 -12.70
CA PHE A 218 2.46 -12.40 -13.88
C PHE A 218 2.38 -11.64 -15.20
N VAL A 219 1.59 -10.56 -15.26
CA VAL A 219 1.40 -9.81 -16.50
C VAL A 219 2.40 -8.67 -16.58
N GLU A 220 3.20 -8.63 -17.64
CA GLU A 220 4.28 -7.66 -17.88
C GLU A 220 3.77 -6.36 -18.54
N SER A 221 2.76 -5.73 -17.96
CA SER A 221 2.19 -4.49 -18.49
C SER A 221 2.10 -3.38 -17.44
N LYS A 222 2.53 -2.17 -17.84
CA LYS A 222 2.44 -0.93 -17.05
C LYS A 222 1.00 -0.53 -16.67
N PHE A 223 -0.02 -1.17 -17.25
CA PHE A 223 -1.42 -0.91 -16.91
C PHE A 223 -1.89 -1.65 -15.64
N PHE A 224 -1.09 -2.59 -15.10
CA PHE A 224 -1.44 -3.32 -13.90
C PHE A 224 -0.95 -2.60 -12.65
N ILE A 225 -1.89 -2.18 -11.81
CA ILE A 225 -1.64 -1.31 -10.66
C ILE A 225 -0.60 -1.85 -9.66
N GLY A 226 -0.52 -3.16 -9.49
CA GLY A 226 0.44 -3.76 -8.57
C GLY A 226 1.90 -3.70 -9.05
N GLN A 227 2.16 -3.54 -10.36
CA GLN A 227 3.54 -3.42 -10.84
C GLN A 227 4.24 -2.20 -10.26
N HIS A 228 3.49 -1.13 -10.03
CA HIS A 228 3.99 0.15 -9.56
C HIS A 228 4.56 0.10 -8.13
N SER A 229 4.37 -0.98 -7.36
CA SER A 229 5.01 -1.16 -6.05
C SER A 229 6.09 -2.23 -6.04
N ILE A 230 6.43 -2.81 -7.20
CA ILE A 230 7.53 -3.77 -7.34
C ILE A 230 8.78 -3.00 -7.75
N ILE A 231 9.73 -2.87 -6.82
CA ILE A 231 10.92 -2.01 -7.00
C ILE A 231 11.84 -2.53 -8.10
N LEU A 232 12.08 -3.85 -8.17
CA LEU A 232 12.99 -4.44 -9.17
C LEU A 232 12.61 -4.17 -10.62
N ARG A 233 11.35 -3.82 -10.86
CA ARG A 233 10.83 -3.53 -12.20
C ARG A 233 11.06 -2.08 -12.63
N HIS A 234 11.57 -1.24 -11.75
CA HIS A 234 11.80 0.17 -12.04
C HIS A 234 13.27 0.45 -12.35
N VAL A 235 13.50 1.51 -13.14
CA VAL A 235 14.82 2.13 -13.27
C VAL A 235 15.26 2.64 -11.88
N PRO A 236 16.49 2.35 -11.39
CA PRO A 236 17.68 1.88 -12.13
C PRO A 236 17.91 0.36 -12.12
N PHE A 237 16.98 -0.45 -11.61
CA PHE A 237 17.18 -1.91 -11.47
C PHE A 237 16.95 -2.65 -12.79
N GLU A 238 15.96 -2.21 -13.57
CA GLU A 238 15.60 -2.75 -14.87
C GLU A 238 15.52 -1.63 -15.91
N TYR A 239 16.10 -1.86 -17.09
CA TYR A 239 16.13 -0.88 -18.19
C TYR A 239 15.34 -1.32 -19.43
N THR A 240 15.02 -2.60 -19.58
CA THR A 240 14.39 -3.16 -20.80
C THR A 240 12.98 -2.63 -21.04
N HIS A 241 12.15 -2.49 -20.00
CA HIS A 241 10.81 -1.91 -20.11
C HIS A 241 10.78 -0.40 -19.87
N ASN A 242 11.92 0.19 -19.49
CA ASN A 242 12.11 1.59 -19.16
C ASN A 242 10.97 2.14 -18.28
N PHE A 243 10.73 1.44 -17.17
CA PHE A 243 9.63 1.77 -16.27
C PHE A 243 10.13 2.71 -15.18
N THR A 244 9.74 3.98 -15.29
CA THR A 244 10.24 5.02 -14.38
C THR A 244 9.32 5.20 -13.18
N ILE A 245 9.84 5.77 -12.10
CA ILE A 245 9.04 6.14 -10.93
C ILE A 245 7.99 7.20 -11.30
N LEU A 246 8.32 8.10 -12.23
CA LEU A 246 7.39 9.11 -12.71
C LEU A 246 6.18 8.47 -13.40
N ASP A 247 6.40 7.45 -14.24
CA ASP A 247 5.32 6.67 -14.86
C ASP A 247 4.38 6.12 -13.78
N SER A 248 4.96 5.61 -12.68
CA SER A 248 4.20 5.05 -11.57
C SER A 248 3.39 6.07 -10.78
N VAL A 249 3.97 7.23 -10.50
CA VAL A 249 3.26 8.32 -9.83
C VAL A 249 2.11 8.83 -10.72
N VAL A 250 2.36 9.05 -12.00
CA VAL A 250 1.33 9.53 -12.94
C VAL A 250 0.18 8.52 -13.05
N PHE A 251 0.50 7.23 -13.24
CA PHE A 251 -0.52 6.20 -13.37
C PHE A 251 -1.36 6.02 -12.09
N THR A 252 -0.72 6.01 -10.92
CA THR A 252 -1.42 5.89 -9.63
C THR A 252 -2.32 7.08 -9.33
N VAL A 253 -1.90 8.31 -9.67
CA VAL A 253 -2.73 9.52 -9.53
C VAL A 253 -3.92 9.52 -10.48
N ILE A 254 -3.72 9.11 -11.74
CA ILE A 254 -4.80 9.01 -12.73
C ILE A 254 -5.82 7.97 -12.27
N THR A 255 -5.36 6.76 -11.92
CA THR A 255 -6.25 5.68 -11.46
C THR A 255 -6.99 6.06 -10.20
N TRP A 256 -6.32 6.65 -9.20
CA TRP A 256 -6.98 7.16 -8.00
C TRP A 256 -8.07 8.19 -8.35
N SER A 257 -7.76 9.16 -9.21
CA SER A 257 -8.70 10.21 -9.63
C SER A 257 -9.91 9.63 -10.37
N CYS A 258 -9.69 8.69 -11.30
CA CYS A 258 -10.75 8.00 -12.03
C CYS A 258 -11.68 7.24 -11.07
N PHE A 259 -11.13 6.44 -10.15
CA PHE A 259 -11.93 5.65 -9.22
C PHE A 259 -12.58 6.49 -8.12
N PHE A 260 -11.99 7.62 -7.74
CA PHE A 260 -12.64 8.61 -6.89
C PHE A 260 -13.91 9.17 -7.56
N ILE A 261 -13.83 9.57 -8.83
CA ILE A 261 -14.99 10.07 -9.59
C ILE A 261 -16.04 8.98 -9.78
N ILE A 262 -15.62 7.75 -10.12
CA ILE A 262 -16.52 6.60 -10.29
C ILE A 262 -17.23 6.30 -8.96
N GLY A 263 -16.50 6.18 -7.85
CA GLY A 263 -17.07 5.94 -6.52
C GLY A 263 -18.03 7.04 -6.10
N TYR A 264 -17.68 8.31 -6.34
CA TYR A 264 -18.56 9.45 -6.11
C TYR A 264 -19.87 9.35 -6.90
N LYS A 265 -19.81 9.05 -8.20
CA LYS A 265 -21.00 8.86 -9.06
C LYS A 265 -21.86 7.67 -8.62
N ILE A 266 -21.23 6.56 -8.22
CA ILE A 266 -21.93 5.37 -7.72
C ILE A 266 -22.75 5.73 -6.49
N ILE A 267 -22.15 6.43 -5.53
CA ILE A 267 -22.75 6.74 -4.24
C ILE A 267 -23.93 7.70 -4.33
N ILE A 268 -23.93 8.57 -5.34
CA ILE A 268 -25.08 9.45 -5.60
C ILE A 268 -26.29 8.66 -6.08
N LYS A 269 -26.06 7.61 -6.85
CA LYS A 269 -27.10 6.75 -7.42
C LYS A 269 -27.55 5.64 -6.49
N THR A 270 -26.78 5.32 -5.46
CA THR A 270 -27.18 4.34 -4.46
C THR A 270 -28.17 4.99 -3.50
N ASP A 271 -29.43 4.60 -3.63
CA ASP A 271 -30.40 4.82 -2.56
C ASP A 271 -29.98 3.96 -1.37
N ILE A 272 -29.50 4.61 -0.31
CA ILE A 272 -29.39 3.95 1.00
C ILE A 272 -30.74 4.10 1.68
N PHE A 273 -31.73 3.36 1.14
CA PHE A 273 -33.01 3.05 1.76
C PHE A 273 -33.43 1.65 1.37
#